data_AF-A0A2K6L6M7-F1
#
_entry.id   AF-A0A2K6L6M7-F1
#
_cell.length_a   1.000
_cell.length_b   1.000
_cell.length_c   1.000
_cell.angle_alpha   90.00
_cell.angle_beta   90.00
_cell.angle_gamma   90.00
#
_symmetry.space_group_name_H-M   'P 1'
#
loop_
_entity.id
_entity.type
_entity.pdbx_description
1 polymer ?
#
loop_
_entity_poly.entity_id
_entity_poly.type
_entity_poly.pdbx_seq_one_letter_code
_entity_poly.pdbx_strand_id
1 'polypeptide(L)'
;MRYLHRFGAKCIAVGESDGSIWNPDGIDPKELEDFKLQHGSILGFPKAKPYEGSILEADCDILIPAASEKQLTKSNAPRVKAKIVSVQESLERKFGKHGGTIPIVPTAEFQDRISGASEKDIVHSGLAYTMERSARQIMRTAMKYNLGLDLRTAAYVNAIEKVFKVYNEAGVTFT
;
A
#
# COMPACT_ATOMS: atom_id res chain seq x y z
N MET A 1 3.90 8.32 0.62
CA MET A 1 2.58 8.95 0.91
C MET A 1 1.94 9.73 -0.25
N ARG A 2 2.69 10.29 -1.21
CA ARG A 2 2.15 11.12 -2.32
C ARG A 2 0.99 10.48 -3.11
N TYR A 3 1.09 9.19 -3.44
CA TYR A 3 0.02 8.50 -4.18
C TYR A 3 -1.25 8.33 -3.34
N LEU A 4 -1.15 7.89 -2.09
CA LEU A 4 -2.30 7.75 -1.19
C LEU A 4 -3.01 9.09 -0.99
N HIS A 5 -2.24 10.18 -0.79
CA HIS A 5 -2.78 11.53 -0.68
C HIS A 5 -3.51 11.97 -1.95
N ARG A 6 -2.96 11.68 -3.13
CA ARG A 6 -3.60 11.96 -4.43
C ARG A 6 -4.96 11.27 -4.58
N PHE A 7 -5.12 10.08 -4.01
CA PHE A 7 -6.38 9.34 -3.99
C PHE A 7 -7.27 9.67 -2.77
N GLY A 8 -7.00 10.77 -2.06
CA GLY A 8 -7.85 11.30 -1.00
C GLY A 8 -7.60 10.73 0.41
N ALA A 9 -6.57 9.90 0.59
CA ALA A 9 -6.18 9.46 1.93
C ALA A 9 -5.44 10.57 2.69
N LYS A 10 -5.72 10.71 3.98
CA LYS A 10 -5.08 11.70 4.84
C LYS A 10 -3.87 11.09 5.54
N CYS A 11 -2.68 11.67 5.36
CA CYS A 11 -1.49 11.27 6.10
C CYS A 11 -1.47 12.02 7.45
N ILE A 12 -1.74 11.32 8.55
CA ILE A 12 -1.87 11.96 9.86
C ILE A 12 -0.57 11.98 10.68
N ALA A 13 0.41 11.17 10.31
CA ALA A 13 1.64 11.03 11.06
C ALA A 13 2.79 10.57 10.14
N VAL A 14 4.00 11.07 10.39
CA VAL A 14 5.23 10.67 9.69
C VAL A 14 6.32 10.49 10.73
N GLY A 15 7.05 9.38 10.66
CA GLY A 15 8.18 9.08 11.53
C GLY A 15 9.45 8.85 10.72
N GLU A 16 10.55 9.37 11.22
CA GLU A 16 11.92 9.21 10.73
C GLU A 16 12.81 8.75 11.91
N SER A 17 14.11 8.59 11.66
CA SER A 17 15.07 8.15 12.67
C SER A 17 15.30 9.18 13.79
N ASP A 18 15.10 10.46 13.49
CA ASP A 18 15.29 11.59 14.41
C ASP A 18 14.06 11.91 15.26
N GLY A 19 12.87 11.51 14.81
CA GLY A 19 11.65 11.62 15.58
C GLY A 19 10.39 11.46 14.73
N SER A 20 9.26 11.93 15.25
CA SER A 20 7.97 11.78 14.57
C SER A 20 7.15 13.06 14.69
N ILE A 21 6.30 13.29 13.69
CA ILE A 21 5.36 14.40 13.65
C ILE A 21 3.94 13.88 13.44
N TRP A 22 2.97 14.62 13.96
CA TRP A 22 1.56 14.27 13.89
C TRP A 22 0.69 15.49 13.63
N ASN A 23 -0.28 15.31 12.74
CA ASN A 23 -1.35 16.25 12.50
C ASN A 23 -2.64 15.49 12.11
N PRO A 24 -3.69 15.48 12.96
CA PRO A 24 -4.95 14.80 12.65
C PRO A 24 -5.69 15.41 11.45
N ASP A 25 -5.40 16.67 11.12
CA ASP A 25 -5.96 17.35 9.95
C ASP A 25 -5.25 17.00 8.65
N GLY A 26 -4.09 16.34 8.74
CA GLY A 26 -3.34 15.82 7.61
C GLY A 26 -2.06 16.59 7.33
N ILE A 27 -1.09 15.89 6.75
CA ILE A 27 0.21 16.40 6.37
C ILE A 27 0.31 16.36 4.85
N ASP A 28 0.48 17.53 4.23
CA ASP A 28 0.67 17.60 2.78
C ASP A 28 2.05 17.02 2.40
N PRO A 29 2.11 16.04 1.49
CA PRO A 29 3.37 15.42 1.14
C PRO A 29 4.37 16.31 0.44
N LYS A 30 3.91 17.28 -0.35
CA LYS A 30 4.79 18.15 -1.11
C LYS A 30 5.42 19.18 -0.19
N GLU A 31 4.63 19.77 0.70
CA GLU A 31 5.14 20.72 1.70
C GLU A 31 6.13 20.08 2.68
N LEU A 32 5.86 18.84 3.13
CA LEU A 32 6.78 18.14 4.02
C LEU A 32 8.10 17.77 3.31
N GLU A 33 8.02 17.35 2.04
CA GLU A 33 9.19 17.08 1.20
C GLU A 33 10.05 18.34 1.05
N ASP A 34 9.43 19.48 0.71
CA ASP A 34 10.14 20.75 0.55
C ASP A 34 10.77 21.22 1.87
N PHE A 35 10.08 21.07 3.00
CA PHE A 35 10.63 21.38 4.32
C PHE A 35 11.84 20.51 4.67
N LYS A 36 11.73 19.18 4.47
CA LYS A 36 12.83 18.23 4.72
C LYS A 36 14.05 18.52 3.85
N LEU A 37 13.85 18.88 2.58
CA LEU A 37 14.93 19.24 1.67
C LEU A 37 15.65 20.53 2.11
N GLN A 38 14.94 21.49 2.69
CA GLN A 38 15.52 22.76 3.16
C GLN A 38 16.22 22.64 4.52
N HIS A 39 15.68 21.85 5.44
CA HIS A 39 16.14 21.81 6.84
C HIS A 39 16.90 20.53 7.20
N GLY A 40 16.84 19.50 6.35
CA GLY A 40 17.47 18.19 6.58
C GLY A 40 16.69 17.26 7.53
N SER A 41 15.61 17.74 8.16
CA SER A 41 14.80 16.99 9.12
C SER A 41 13.30 17.30 8.92
N ILE A 42 12.44 16.39 9.38
CA ILE A 42 10.99 16.62 9.46
C ILE A 42 10.58 17.32 10.77
N LEU A 43 11.47 17.35 11.77
CA LEU A 43 11.20 17.97 13.05
C LEU A 43 11.14 19.49 12.90
N GLY A 44 10.19 20.12 13.61
CA GLY A 44 9.92 21.55 13.49
C GLY A 44 9.07 21.94 12.28
N PHE A 45 8.51 20.97 11.54
CA PHE A 45 7.57 21.27 10.45
C PHE A 45 6.38 22.09 10.97
N PRO A 46 6.15 23.34 10.49
CA PRO A 46 5.23 24.29 11.14
C PRO A 46 3.77 23.84 11.20
N LYS A 47 3.35 22.95 10.30
CA LYS A 47 1.97 22.45 10.19
C LYS A 47 1.77 21.09 10.86
N ALA A 48 2.73 20.61 11.64
CA ALA A 48 2.56 19.42 12.45
C ALA A 48 3.20 19.61 13.83
N LYS A 49 2.73 18.84 14.80
CA LYS A 49 3.32 18.84 16.15
C LYS A 49 4.28 17.66 16.26
N PRO A 50 5.37 17.78 17.03
CA PRO A 50 6.14 16.61 17.45
C PRO A 50 5.20 15.58 18.08
N TYR A 51 5.39 14.31 17.71
CA TYR A 51 4.62 13.20 18.25
C TYR A 51 5.45 12.51 19.32
N GLU A 52 4.94 12.56 20.55
CA GLU A 52 5.53 11.86 21.70
C GLU A 52 5.07 10.39 21.69
N GLY A 53 6.01 9.46 21.56
CA GLY A 53 5.76 8.01 21.58
C GLY A 53 6.03 7.30 20.26
N SER A 54 5.66 6.02 20.18
CA SER A 54 5.93 5.20 18.99
C SER A 54 4.92 5.50 17.88
N ILE A 55 5.43 5.96 16.73
CA ILE A 55 4.65 6.15 15.50
C ILE A 55 3.91 4.89 15.04
N LEU A 56 4.45 3.71 15.37
CA LEU A 56 3.86 2.41 15.04
C LEU A 56 2.55 2.14 15.82
N GLU A 57 2.34 2.86 16.92
CA GLU A 57 1.18 2.74 17.81
C GLU A 57 0.21 3.92 17.63
N ALA A 58 0.49 4.82 16.69
CA ALA A 58 -0.38 5.95 16.36
C ALA A 58 -1.75 5.47 15.88
N ASP A 59 -2.79 6.16 16.33
CA ASP A 59 -4.18 5.85 15.98
C ASP A 59 -4.45 6.22 14.51
N CYS A 60 -4.52 5.23 13.63
CA CYS A 60 -4.71 5.39 12.20
C CYS A 60 -5.48 4.20 11.62
N ASP A 61 -5.97 4.33 10.39
CA ASP A 61 -6.51 3.17 9.65
C ASP A 61 -5.36 2.33 9.08
N ILE A 62 -4.47 2.94 8.30
CA ILE A 62 -3.41 2.25 7.57
C ILE A 62 -2.04 2.66 8.12
N LEU A 63 -1.32 1.70 8.71
CA LEU A 63 0.08 1.84 9.09
C LEU A 63 0.99 1.33 7.97
N ILE A 64 1.96 2.14 7.56
CA ILE A 64 2.92 1.81 6.51
C ILE A 64 4.34 1.86 7.10
N PRO A 65 4.89 0.71 7.56
CA PRO A 65 6.28 0.65 7.98
C PRO A 65 7.18 0.72 6.74
N ALA A 66 7.90 1.83 6.58
CA ALA A 66 8.77 2.11 5.43
C ALA A 66 10.18 2.57 5.85
N ALA A 67 10.65 2.08 7.00
CA ALA A 67 12.00 2.29 7.51
C ALA A 67 12.83 1.00 7.33
N SER A 68 13.28 0.39 8.44
CA SER A 68 13.99 -0.89 8.44
C SER A 68 13.06 -2.08 8.67
N GLU A 69 13.59 -3.30 8.63
CA GLU A 69 12.88 -4.54 8.95
C GLU A 69 12.58 -4.70 10.45
N LYS A 70 11.76 -5.69 10.79
CA LYS A 70 11.46 -6.13 12.19
C LYS A 70 10.92 -5.03 13.13
N GLN A 71 10.30 -3.98 12.59
CA GLN A 71 9.74 -2.88 13.39
C GLN A 71 8.50 -3.30 14.19
N LEU A 72 7.72 -4.26 13.68
CA LEU A 72 6.60 -4.86 14.39
C LEU A 72 7.05 -6.18 15.03
N THR A 73 6.97 -6.25 16.35
CA THR A 73 7.44 -7.37 17.17
C THR A 73 6.37 -7.79 18.17
N LYS A 74 6.61 -8.89 18.89
CA LYS A 74 5.70 -9.37 19.94
C LYS A 74 5.41 -8.30 21.00
N SER A 75 6.34 -7.39 21.27
CA SER A 75 6.19 -6.38 22.34
C SER A 75 5.31 -5.20 21.96
N ASN A 76 5.16 -4.86 20.66
CA ASN A 76 4.39 -3.69 20.21
C ASN A 76 3.18 -4.03 19.35
N ALA A 77 3.15 -5.21 18.70
CA ALA A 77 2.03 -5.64 17.87
C ALA A 77 0.65 -5.53 18.56
N PRO A 78 0.48 -5.85 19.87
CA PRO A 78 -0.81 -5.70 20.54
C PRO A 78 -1.27 -4.23 20.70
N ARG A 79 -0.36 -3.27 20.60
CA ARG A 79 -0.64 -1.82 20.73
C ARG A 79 -0.80 -1.11 19.39
N VAL A 80 -0.57 -1.80 18.27
CA VAL A 80 -0.81 -1.24 16.94
C VAL A 80 -2.32 -1.05 16.77
N LYS A 81 -2.75 0.21 16.66
CA LYS A 81 -4.16 0.58 16.50
C LYS A 81 -4.62 0.51 15.05
N ALA A 82 -3.67 0.44 14.12
CA ALA A 82 -3.93 0.35 12.70
C ALA A 82 -4.77 -0.87 12.36
N LYS A 83 -5.99 -0.61 11.92
CA LYS A 83 -6.86 -1.64 11.37
C LYS A 83 -6.66 -1.64 9.87
N ILE A 84 -6.04 -2.68 9.31
CA ILE A 84 -6.20 -3.01 7.89
C ILE A 84 -7.66 -3.48 7.72
N VAL A 85 -8.58 -2.54 7.85
CA VAL A 85 -9.91 -2.65 7.30
C VAL A 85 -9.67 -2.77 5.81
N SER A 86 -10.22 -3.81 5.20
CA SER A 86 -10.24 -3.95 3.76
C SER A 86 -10.57 -2.58 3.14
N VAL A 87 -9.78 -2.13 2.16
CA VAL A 87 -10.05 -0.87 1.45
C VAL A 87 -11.52 -0.83 0.99
N GLN A 88 -12.08 -2.00 0.70
CA GLN A 88 -13.49 -2.24 0.39
C GLN A 88 -14.44 -1.94 1.56
N GLU A 89 -14.17 -2.43 2.78
CA GLU A 89 -15.00 -2.15 3.97
C GLU A 89 -14.92 -0.67 4.40
N SER A 90 -13.80 0.01 4.16
CA SER A 90 -13.65 1.45 4.38
C SER A 90 -14.41 2.28 3.33
N LEU A 91 -14.46 1.83 2.07
CA LEU A 91 -15.28 2.43 1.02
C LEU A 91 -16.78 2.24 1.29
N GLU A 92 -17.18 1.03 1.71
CA GLU A 92 -18.59 0.69 2.01
C GLU A 92 -19.13 1.46 3.21
N ARG A 93 -18.32 1.70 4.24
CA ARG A 93 -18.70 2.56 5.38
C ARG A 93 -18.87 4.04 5.02
N LYS A 94 -18.08 4.54 4.07
CA LYS A 94 -18.04 5.97 3.75
C LYS A 94 -19.08 6.39 2.71
N PHE A 95 -19.46 5.47 1.82
CA PHE A 95 -20.39 5.77 0.71
C PHE A 95 -21.77 5.11 0.83
N GLY A 96 -21.94 4.11 1.71
CA GLY A 96 -23.22 3.41 1.89
C GLY A 96 -23.65 2.62 0.65
N LYS A 97 -24.55 1.63 0.82
CA LYS A 97 -25.13 0.88 -0.31
C LYS A 97 -26.24 1.70 -0.98
N HIS A 98 -25.87 2.71 -1.75
CA HIS A 98 -26.80 3.40 -2.64
C HIS A 98 -26.38 3.19 -4.10
N GLY A 99 -27.00 2.18 -4.74
CA GLY A 99 -27.36 2.26 -6.16
C GLY A 99 -26.36 1.78 -7.21
N GLY A 100 -25.95 0.50 -7.17
CA GLY A 100 -25.53 -0.25 -8.38
C GLY A 100 -24.15 0.07 -8.99
N THR A 101 -23.78 -0.71 -10.01
CA THR A 101 -22.48 -0.66 -10.69
C THR A 101 -22.35 0.60 -11.54
N ILE A 102 -21.32 1.41 -11.27
CA ILE A 102 -20.95 2.57 -12.09
C ILE A 102 -20.47 2.05 -13.46
N PRO A 103 -21.11 2.42 -14.59
CA PRO A 103 -20.64 2.00 -15.90
C PRO A 103 -19.34 2.73 -16.23
N ILE A 104 -18.27 1.96 -16.44
CA ILE A 104 -17.00 2.47 -16.92
C ILE A 104 -17.08 2.46 -18.45
N VAL A 105 -17.42 3.60 -19.04
CA VAL A 105 -17.36 3.81 -20.49
C VAL A 105 -16.13 4.67 -20.79
N PRO A 106 -15.27 4.31 -21.76
CA PRO A 106 -14.08 5.10 -22.07
C PRO A 106 -14.46 6.50 -22.57
N THR A 107 -13.82 7.53 -22.01
CA THR A 107 -13.86 8.91 -22.52
C THR A 107 -13.11 9.03 -23.84
N ALA A 108 -13.44 10.03 -24.66
CA ALA A 108 -12.79 10.28 -25.95
C ALA A 108 -11.25 10.48 -25.82
N GLU A 109 -10.78 11.03 -24.71
CA GLU A 109 -9.34 11.13 -24.37
C GLU A 109 -8.63 9.75 -24.27
N PHE A 110 -9.38 8.67 -24.00
CA PHE A 110 -8.84 7.31 -23.94
C PHE A 110 -8.66 6.69 -25.34
N GLN A 111 -9.42 7.15 -26.34
CA GLN A 111 -9.26 6.73 -27.75
C GLN A 111 -8.03 7.38 -28.39
N ASP A 112 -7.70 8.63 -28.03
CA ASP A 112 -6.50 9.31 -28.56
C ASP A 112 -5.19 8.73 -28.02
N ARG A 113 -5.19 8.07 -26.85
CA ARG A 113 -4.02 7.33 -26.33
C ARG A 113 -3.66 6.06 -27.14
N ILE A 114 -4.41 5.77 -28.21
CA ILE A 114 -4.06 4.73 -29.21
C ILE A 114 -2.99 5.24 -30.20
N SER A 115 -2.56 6.51 -30.12
CA SER A 115 -1.26 6.90 -30.67
C SER A 115 -0.14 6.43 -29.72
N GLY A 116 0.75 5.56 -30.21
CA GLY A 116 1.95 4.99 -29.55
C GLY A 116 2.17 5.33 -28.06
N ALA A 117 2.08 4.32 -27.20
CA ALA A 117 2.32 4.49 -25.77
C ALA A 117 3.73 5.03 -25.50
N SER A 118 3.82 6.13 -24.75
CA SER A 118 5.11 6.63 -24.26
C SER A 118 5.70 5.68 -23.22
N GLU A 119 7.01 5.78 -22.96
CA GLU A 119 7.66 5.00 -21.89
C GLU A 119 6.95 5.14 -20.54
N LYS A 120 6.50 6.37 -20.22
CA LYS A 120 5.74 6.66 -19.01
C LYS A 120 4.41 5.89 -18.96
N ASP A 121 3.71 5.80 -20.08
CA ASP A 121 2.45 5.04 -20.18
C ASP A 121 2.67 3.55 -19.99
N ILE A 122 3.74 3.01 -20.58
CA ILE A 122 4.13 1.60 -20.45
C ILE A 122 4.50 1.29 -19.00
N VAL A 123 5.27 2.16 -18.33
CA VAL A 123 5.66 1.98 -16.92
C VAL A 123 4.43 1.98 -16.01
N HIS A 124 3.53 2.95 -16.16
CA HIS A 124 2.33 3.03 -15.33
C HIS A 124 1.36 1.86 -15.56
N SER A 125 1.10 1.50 -16.82
CA SER A 125 0.19 0.40 -17.16
C SER A 125 0.77 -0.97 -16.81
N GLY A 126 2.06 -1.19 -17.07
CA GLY A 126 2.75 -2.44 -16.76
C GLY A 126 2.83 -2.71 -15.26
N LEU A 127 3.13 -1.68 -14.45
CA LEU A 127 3.12 -1.80 -12.99
C LEU A 127 1.71 -2.11 -12.47
N ALA A 128 0.69 -1.36 -12.92
CA ALA A 128 -0.69 -1.57 -12.51
C ALA A 128 -1.17 -2.99 -12.84
N TYR A 129 -0.94 -3.45 -14.08
CA TYR A 129 -1.31 -4.78 -14.53
C TYR A 129 -0.60 -5.88 -13.72
N THR A 130 0.70 -5.73 -13.49
CA THR A 130 1.49 -6.74 -12.74
C THR A 130 1.03 -6.84 -11.29
N MET A 131 0.77 -5.72 -10.63
CA MET A 131 0.28 -5.67 -9.26
C MET A 131 -1.13 -6.25 -9.14
N GLU A 132 -2.04 -5.87 -10.04
CA GLU A 132 -3.41 -6.38 -10.06
C GLU A 132 -3.44 -7.90 -10.30
N ARG A 133 -2.73 -8.38 -11.32
CA ARG A 133 -2.63 -9.80 -11.64
C ARG A 133 -2.08 -10.60 -10.47
N SER A 134 -1.02 -10.10 -9.82
CA SER A 134 -0.39 -10.76 -8.67
C SER A 134 -1.31 -10.76 -7.45
N ALA A 135 -2.00 -9.66 -7.17
CA ALA A 135 -2.97 -9.58 -6.08
C ALA A 135 -4.12 -10.58 -6.27
N ARG A 136 -4.70 -10.66 -7.48
CA ARG A 136 -5.73 -11.65 -7.80
C ARG A 136 -5.23 -13.09 -7.63
N GLN A 137 -3.98 -13.39 -8.01
CA GLN A 137 -3.38 -14.71 -7.79
C GLN A 137 -3.28 -15.04 -6.30
N ILE A 138 -2.81 -14.10 -5.48
CA ILE A 138 -2.71 -14.29 -4.02
C ILE A 138 -4.10 -14.52 -3.41
N MET A 139 -5.10 -13.71 -3.80
CA MET A 139 -6.48 -13.85 -3.31
C MET A 139 -7.08 -15.22 -3.67
N ARG A 140 -6.89 -15.68 -4.91
CA ARG A 140 -7.37 -17.01 -5.33
C ARG A 140 -6.71 -18.13 -4.52
N THR A 141 -5.42 -18.03 -4.25
CA THR A 141 -4.69 -19.01 -3.43
C THR A 141 -5.15 -18.98 -1.98
N ALA A 142 -5.35 -17.78 -1.41
CA ALA A 142 -5.91 -17.63 -0.07
C ALA A 142 -7.30 -18.27 0.04
N MET A 143 -8.16 -18.09 -0.97
CA MET A 143 -9.47 -18.75 -1.03
C MET A 143 -9.35 -20.27 -1.21
N LYS A 144 -8.51 -20.74 -2.13
CA LYS A 144 -8.29 -22.17 -2.43
C LYS A 144 -7.87 -22.97 -1.19
N TYR A 145 -7.01 -22.39 -0.36
CA TYR A 145 -6.48 -23.03 0.85
C TYR A 145 -7.16 -22.54 2.14
N ASN A 146 -8.25 -21.78 2.03
CA ASN A 146 -9.01 -21.22 3.16
C ASN A 146 -8.13 -20.48 4.21
N LEU A 147 -7.17 -19.68 3.73
CA LEU A 147 -6.18 -18.98 4.56
C LEU A 147 -6.71 -17.68 5.20
N GLY A 148 -7.92 -17.25 4.87
CA GLY A 148 -8.51 -16.02 5.38
C GLY A 148 -7.65 -14.79 5.08
N LEU A 149 -7.20 -14.08 6.13
CA LEU A 149 -6.35 -12.88 6.03
C LEU A 149 -4.84 -13.19 6.02
N ASP A 150 -4.44 -14.47 6.04
CA ASP A 150 -3.03 -14.84 5.92
C ASP A 150 -2.56 -14.79 4.45
N LEU A 151 -2.46 -13.57 3.94
CA LEU A 151 -2.00 -13.28 2.58
C LEU A 151 -0.50 -13.56 2.40
N ARG A 152 0.27 -13.59 3.50
CA ARG A 152 1.70 -13.88 3.48
C ARG A 152 1.92 -15.33 3.05
N THR A 153 1.24 -16.28 3.70
CA THR A 153 1.33 -17.69 3.34
C THR A 153 0.85 -17.92 1.91
N ALA A 154 -0.26 -17.31 1.50
CA ALA A 154 -0.76 -17.41 0.12
C ALA A 154 0.27 -16.92 -0.92
N ALA A 155 1.01 -15.85 -0.62
CA ALA A 155 2.08 -15.37 -1.50
C ALA A 155 3.25 -16.36 -1.58
N TYR A 156 3.66 -16.96 -0.47
CA TYR A 156 4.72 -17.99 -0.47
C TYR A 156 4.30 -19.24 -1.24
N VAL A 157 3.06 -19.70 -1.11
CA VAL A 157 2.53 -20.82 -1.89
C VAL A 157 2.68 -20.55 -3.39
N ASN A 158 2.27 -19.36 -3.85
CA ASN A 158 2.40 -18.97 -5.25
C ASN A 158 3.87 -18.88 -5.72
N ALA A 159 4.78 -18.43 -4.85
CA ALA A 159 6.20 -18.35 -5.17
C ALA A 159 6.81 -19.75 -5.29
N ILE A 160 6.54 -20.63 -4.33
CA ILE A 160 7.05 -22.00 -4.30
C ILE A 160 6.54 -22.78 -5.52
N GLU A 161 5.26 -22.67 -5.87
CA GLU A 161 4.70 -23.36 -7.04
C GLU A 161 5.38 -22.94 -8.35
N LYS A 162 5.68 -21.64 -8.53
CA LYS A 162 6.40 -21.12 -9.69
C LYS A 162 7.84 -21.64 -9.76
N VAL A 163 8.55 -21.61 -8.65
CA VAL A 163 9.94 -22.10 -8.58
C VAL A 163 9.97 -23.61 -8.81
N PHE A 164 9.13 -24.37 -8.11
CA PHE A 164 9.04 -25.82 -8.23
C PHE A 164 8.78 -26.26 -9.67
N LYS A 165 7.87 -25.58 -10.38
CA LYS A 165 7.58 -25.87 -11.79
C LYS A 165 8.85 -25.82 -12.66
N VAL A 166 9.69 -24.80 -12.49
CA VAL A 166 10.96 -24.67 -13.24
C VAL A 166 11.92 -25.81 -12.91
N TYR A 167 12.07 -26.16 -11.63
CA TYR A 167 12.94 -27.26 -11.22
C TYR A 167 12.46 -28.62 -11.75
N ASN A 168 11.15 -28.85 -11.74
CA ASN A 168 10.52 -30.08 -12.23
C ASN A 168 10.67 -30.21 -13.76
N GLU A 169 10.44 -29.13 -14.50
CA GLU A 169 10.60 -29.10 -15.97
C GLU A 169 12.08 -29.21 -16.39
N ALA A 170 13.00 -28.70 -15.58
CA ALA A 170 14.44 -28.82 -15.81
C ALA A 170 15.00 -30.23 -15.53
N GLY A 171 14.18 -31.17 -15.06
CA GLY A 171 14.62 -32.54 -14.74
C GLY A 171 15.55 -32.62 -13.52
N VAL A 172 15.59 -31.57 -12.69
CA VAL A 172 16.40 -31.52 -11.45
C VAL A 172 15.75 -32.32 -10.32
N THR A 173 14.46 -32.66 -10.47
CA THR A 173 13.81 -33.70 -9.67
C THR A 173 14.36 -35.06 -10.10
N PHE A 174 15.51 -35.43 -9.55
CA PHE A 174 16.07 -36.76 -9.65
C PHE A 174 15.09 -37.76 -9.03
N THR A 175 14.40 -38.52 -9.88
CA THR A 175 13.94 -39.88 -9.55
C THR A 175 15.13 -40.81 -9.50
#